data_AF-A0A970P8U6-F1
#
_entry.id   AF-A0A970P8U6-F1
#
_cell.length_a   1.000
_cell.length_b   1.000
_cell.length_c   1.000
_cell.angle_alpha   90.00
_cell.angle_beta   90.00
_cell.angle_gamma   90.00
#
_symmetry.space_group_name_H-M   'P 1'
#
loop_
_entity.id
_entity.type
_entity.pdbx_description
1 polymer ?
#
loop_
_entity_poly.entity_id
_entity_poly.type
_entity_poly.pdbx_seq_one_letter_code
_entity_poly.pdbx_strand_id
1 'polypeptide(L)' 'MVSYLLGIDVGTTSTRALLIDEQGGVIASHAVEYPLLTPRPNWA' A
#
# COMPACT_ATOMS: atom_id res chain seq x y z
N MET A 1 18.00 2.77 19.79
CA MET A 1 17.75 2.68 18.34
C MET A 1 16.30 3.08 18.13
N VAL A 2 16.00 3.85 17.10
CA VAL A 2 14.62 4.18 16.74
C VAL A 2 14.08 3.07 15.85
N SER A 3 12.92 2.51 16.19
CA SER A 3 12.26 1.48 15.40
C SER A 3 11.11 2.10 14.60
N TYR A 4 10.82 1.54 13.44
CA TYR A 4 9.66 1.92 12.63
C TYR A 4 8.90 0.66 12.20
N LEU A 5 7.60 0.80 12.02
CA LEU A 5 6.76 -0.22 11.42
C LEU A 5 6.45 0.16 9.97
N LEU A 6 6.69 -0.77 9.04
CA LEU A 6 6.29 -0.63 7.65
C LEU A 6 5.02 -1.44 7.41
N GLY A 7 3.90 -0.77 7.19
CA GLY A 7 2.66 -1.39 6.74
C GLY A 7 2.62 -1.45 5.22
N ILE A 8 2.31 -2.61 4.65
CA ILE A 8 2.10 -2.78 3.21
C ILE A 8 0.68 -3.30 2.99
N ASP A 9 -0.10 -2.57 2.20
CA ASP A 9 -1.44 -2.94 1.77
C ASP A 9 -1.43 -3.17 0.25
N VAL A 10 -1.70 -4.41 -0.16
CA VAL A 10 -1.70 -4.84 -1.56
C VAL A 10 -3.15 -4.92 -2.03
N GLY A 11 -3.62 -3.84 -2.64
CA GLY A 11 -4.96 -3.73 -3.18
C GLY A 11 -5.09 -4.26 -4.61
N THR A 12 -6.32 -4.26 -5.13
CA THR A 12 -6.62 -4.75 -6.48
C THR A 12 -6.04 -3.86 -7.59
N THR A 13 -5.91 -2.55 -7.35
CA THR A 13 -5.47 -1.57 -8.35
C THR A 13 -4.27 -0.72 -7.91
N SER A 14 -3.81 -0.89 -6.66
CA SER A 14 -2.67 -0.17 -6.14
C SER A 14 -2.04 -0.90 -4.97
N THR A 15 -0.77 -0.63 -4.73
CA THR A 15 -0.08 -1.01 -3.49
C THR A 15 0.27 0.24 -2.71
N ARG A 16 -0.06 0.25 -1.42
CA ARG A 16 0.23 1.33 -0.50
C ARG A 16 1.24 0.88 0.55
N ALA A 17 2.17 1.76 0.90
CA ALA A 17 3.07 1.59 2.02
C ALA A 17 2.90 2.75 3.02
N LEU A 18 2.92 2.43 4.31
CA LEU A 18 2.92 3.38 5.42
C LEU A 18 4.15 3.15 6.31
N LEU A 19 4.87 4.21 6.65
CA LEU A 19 5.90 4.18 7.68
C LEU A 19 5.33 4.76 8.97
N ILE A 20 5.40 4.01 10.06
CA ILE A 20 4.77 4.34 11.34
C ILE A 20 5.85 4.41 12.42
N ASP A 21 5.82 5.47 13.23
CA ASP A 21 6.68 5.64 14.41
C ASP A 21 6.21 4.79 15.61
N GLU A 22 7.00 4.79 16.69
CA GLU A 22 6.72 3.99 17.89
C GLU A 22 5.50 4.48 18.69
N GLN A 23 5.00 5.69 18.41
CA GLN A 23 3.79 6.25 19.00
C GLN A 23 2.55 5.92 18.18
N GLY A 24 2.71 5.21 17.06
CA GLY A 24 1.64 4.87 16.12
C GLY A 24 1.34 5.97 15.11
N GLY A 25 2.16 7.01 15.03
CA GLY A 25 2.05 8.10 14.07
C GLY A 25 2.49 7.68 12.68
N VAL A 26 1.69 7.98 11.66
CA VAL A 26 2.08 7.77 10.26
C VAL A 26 2.99 8.92 9.83
N ILE A 27 4.26 8.63 9.63
CA ILE A 27 5.29 9.63 9.29
C ILE A 27 5.63 9.66 7.80
N ALA A 28 5.27 8.62 7.05
CA ALA A 28 5.34 8.62 5.60
C ALA A 28 4.25 7.72 5.01
N SER A 29 3.78 8.07 3.80
CA SER A 29 2.91 7.21 3.03
C SER A 29 3.21 7.34 1.54
N HIS A 30 3.08 6.24 0.81
CA HIS A 30 3.13 6.25 -0.64
C HIS A 30 2.20 5.20 -1.21
N ALA A 31 1.65 5.46 -2.40
CA ALA A 31 0.85 4.50 -3.13
C ALA A 31 1.24 4.53 -4.60
N VAL A 32 1.33 3.34 -5.20
CA VAL A 32 1.59 3.17 -6.62
C VAL A 32 0.41 2.43 -7.21
N GLU A 33 -0.24 3.05 -8.20
CA GLU A 33 -1.33 2.45 -8.96
C GLU A 33 -0.79 1.54 -10.07
N TYR A 34 -1.56 0.50 -10.40
CA TYR A 34 -1.34 -0.38 -11.54
C TYR A 34 -2.67 -0.67 -12.24
N PRO A 35 -2.65 -0.89 -13.57
CA PRO A 35 -3.88 -1.11 -14.32
C PRO A 35 -4.52 -2.45 -13.93
N LEU A 36 -5.84 -2.46 -13.83
CA LEU A 36 -6.62 -3.69 -13.77
C LEU A 36 -6.76 -4.25 -15.19
N LEU A 37 -6.24 -5.46 -15.42
CA LEU A 37 -6.29 -6.09 -16.73
C LEU A 37 -7.49 -7.04 -16.82
N THR A 38 -8.54 -6.61 -17.52
CA THR A 38 -9.78 -7.39 -17.73
C THR A 38 -10.02 -7.68 -19.22
N PRO A 39 -9.21 -8.55 -19.86
CA PRO A 39 -9.22 -8.73 -21.32
C PRO A 39 -10.52 -9.36 -21.87
N ARG A 40 -11.40 -9.88 -21.01
CA ARG A 40 -12.68 -10.49 -21.39
C ARG A 40 -13.79 -10.04 -20.43
N PRO A 41 -15.05 -9.96 -20.88
CA PRO A 41 -16.18 -9.71 -20.00
C PRO A 41 -16.21 -10.70 -18.82
N ASN A 42 -16.48 -10.19 -17.62
CA ASN A 42 -16.58 -10.93 -16.35
C ASN A 42 -15.26 -11.51 -15.79
N TRP A 43 -14.09 -11.00 -16.17
CA TRP A 43 -12.81 -11.32 -15.51
C TRP A 43 -12.42 -10.20 -14.53
N ALA A 44 -11.93 -10.56 -13.34
CA ALA A 44 -11.38 -9.66 -12.32
C ALA A 44 -10.33 -10.41 -11.47
#